data_AF-A0A494XL10-F1
#
_entry.id   AF-A0A494XL10-F1
#
_cell.length_a   1.000
_cell.length_b   1.000
_cell.length_c   1.000
_cell.angle_alpha   90.00
_cell.angle_beta   90.00
_cell.angle_gamma   90.00
#
_symmetry.space_group_name_H-M   'P 1'
#
loop_
_entity.id
_entity.type
_entity.pdbx_description
1 polymer ?
#
loop_
_entity_poly.entity_id
_entity_poly.type
_entity_poly.pdbx_seq_one_letter_code
_entity_poly.pdbx_strand_id
1 'polypeptide(L)'
;MDFTYEILDPATINVRLNYGGEWFDFNLFHKHGEWILHPFDASLLGNPDMCRLVVADLLSNKPFQVMLAKERIMLSHLRTSVDVSGDGDGRDRIRGGRLGEEAEPSAELDKPDELEEWIASRTLEEILAGELQAMEDKLAFYNKLLQRMFYENLGPGDAEFDRIQEISRIYKDAVARFRDLKL
;
A
#
# COMPACT_ATOMS: atom_id res chain seq x y z
N MET A 1 1.04 7.31 26.16
CA MET A 1 1.35 6.27 25.17
C MET A 1 1.26 7.02 23.88
N ASP A 2 2.40 7.23 23.25
CA ASP A 2 2.54 8.35 22.29
C ASP A 2 2.68 7.82 20.86
N PHE A 3 2.48 6.50 20.70
CA PHE A 3 2.58 5.76 19.46
C PHE A 3 1.71 4.50 19.54
N THR A 4 0.95 4.23 18.49
CA THR A 4 0.18 2.98 18.31
C THR A 4 0.22 2.54 16.86
N TYR A 5 0.09 1.25 16.57
CA TYR A 5 0.04 0.75 15.20
C TYR A 5 -0.93 -0.43 15.09
N GLU A 6 -1.46 -0.62 13.89
CA GLU A 6 -2.36 -1.71 13.52
C GLU A 6 -1.92 -2.29 12.18
N ILE A 7 -1.68 -3.60 12.14
CA ILE A 7 -1.31 -4.29 10.91
C ILE A 7 -2.62 -4.68 10.21
N LEU A 8 -2.90 -4.04 9.08
CA LEU A 8 -4.07 -4.37 8.26
C LEU A 8 -3.75 -5.60 7.39
N ASP A 9 -2.61 -5.56 6.71
CA ASP A 9 -2.15 -6.58 5.78
C ASP A 9 -0.61 -6.72 5.85
N PRO A 10 -0.02 -7.80 5.32
CA PRO A 10 1.44 -7.96 5.26
C PRO A 10 2.17 -6.84 4.51
N ALA A 11 1.45 -6.07 3.70
CA ALA A 11 1.96 -4.95 2.92
C ALA A 11 1.47 -3.58 3.41
N THR A 12 0.63 -3.51 4.45
CA THR A 12 -0.02 -2.26 4.89
C THR A 12 -0.15 -2.21 6.42
N ILE A 13 0.41 -1.16 7.01
CA ILE A 13 0.43 -0.93 8.46
C ILE A 13 -0.08 0.48 8.73
N ASN A 14 -1.13 0.60 9.53
CA ASN A 14 -1.60 1.88 10.05
C ASN A 14 -0.78 2.26 11.28
N VAL A 15 -0.35 3.50 11.33
CA VAL A 15 0.52 4.04 12.37
C VAL A 15 -0.09 5.33 12.89
N ARG A 16 -0.15 5.48 14.21
CA ARG A 16 -0.58 6.71 14.87
C ARG A 16 0.50 7.24 15.80
N LEU A 17 0.76 8.53 15.72
CA LEU A 17 1.68 9.23 16.60
C LEU A 17 0.93 10.32 17.35
N ASN A 18 1.15 10.43 18.66
CA ASN A 18 0.73 11.60 19.41
C ASN A 18 1.84 12.65 19.37
N TYR A 19 1.61 13.77 18.70
CA TYR A 19 2.55 14.88 18.61
C TYR A 19 1.91 16.14 19.19
N GLY A 20 2.50 16.68 20.26
CA GLY A 20 2.02 17.90 20.90
C GLY A 20 0.64 17.80 21.55
N GLY A 21 0.12 16.58 21.79
CA GLY A 21 -1.20 16.34 22.36
C GLY A 21 -2.27 15.92 21.35
N GLU A 22 -1.98 16.02 20.05
CA GLU A 22 -2.87 15.61 18.95
C GLU A 22 -2.40 14.30 18.33
N TRP A 23 -3.34 13.50 17.85
CA TRP A 23 -3.06 12.23 17.18
C TRP A 23 -3.00 12.41 15.67
N PHE A 24 -1.92 11.95 15.06
CA PHE A 24 -1.70 11.98 13.62
C PHE A 24 -1.67 10.56 13.05
N ASP A 25 -2.42 10.35 11.98
CA ASP A 25 -2.54 9.07 11.28
C ASP A 25 -1.59 8.99 10.07
N PHE A 26 -0.89 7.88 9.96
CA PHE A 26 0.03 7.53 8.87
C PHE A 26 -0.25 6.12 8.37
N ASN A 27 -0.11 5.94 7.06
CA ASN A 27 -0.11 4.63 6.43
C ASN A 27 1.30 4.29 5.97
N LEU A 28 1.79 3.13 6.42
CA LEU A 28 3.04 2.54 5.95
C LEU A 28 2.68 1.38 5.03
N PHE A 29 2.93 1.52 3.73
CA PHE A 29 2.59 0.49 2.76
C PHE A 29 3.76 0.15 1.84
N HIS A 30 3.78 -1.07 1.34
CA HIS A 30 4.83 -1.57 0.47
C HIS A 30 4.40 -1.49 -1.01
N LYS A 31 5.10 -0.68 -1.81
CA LYS A 31 4.82 -0.48 -3.24
C LYS A 31 6.13 -0.52 -4.03
N HIS A 32 6.15 -1.26 -5.16
CA HIS A 32 7.31 -1.37 -6.04
C HIS A 32 8.65 -1.80 -5.39
N GLY A 33 8.60 -2.54 -4.27
CA GLY A 33 9.81 -3.00 -3.56
C GLY A 33 10.34 -2.03 -2.52
N GLU A 34 9.64 -0.92 -2.27
CA GLU A 34 9.98 0.07 -1.25
C GLU A 34 8.83 0.24 -0.25
N TRP A 35 9.17 0.63 0.98
CA TRP A 35 8.19 0.97 2.01
C TRP A 35 7.94 2.46 1.99
N ILE A 36 6.68 2.85 1.83
CA ILE A 36 6.26 4.25 1.72
C ILE A 36 5.43 4.60 2.96
N LEU A 37 5.84 5.64 3.66
CA LEU A 37 5.12 6.27 4.74
C LEU A 37 4.36 7.48 4.19
N HIS A 38 3.03 7.44 4.29
CA HIS A 38 2.13 8.47 3.81
C HIS A 38 1.27 9.02 4.95
N PRO A 39 1.22 10.34 5.17
CA PRO A 39 0.30 10.94 6.13
C PRO A 39 -1.14 10.85 5.59
N PHE A 40 -2.06 10.31 6.39
CA PHE A 40 -3.47 10.23 6.01
C PHE A 40 -4.26 11.47 6.47
N ASP A 41 -3.71 12.25 7.41
CA ASP A 41 -4.36 13.42 7.98
C ASP A 41 -4.33 14.64 7.03
N ALA A 42 -5.52 15.15 6.70
CA ALA A 42 -5.71 16.34 5.87
C ALA A 42 -5.00 17.58 6.45
N SER A 43 -4.81 17.63 7.77
CA SER A 43 -4.10 18.69 8.47
C SER A 43 -2.61 18.72 8.13
N LEU A 44 -2.01 17.55 7.89
CA LEU A 44 -0.61 17.41 7.47
C LEU A 44 -0.44 17.60 5.97
N LEU A 45 -1.43 17.21 5.16
CA LEU A 45 -1.43 17.45 3.72
C LEU A 45 -1.55 18.95 3.38
N GLY A 46 -2.30 19.71 4.18
CA GLY A 46 -2.43 21.17 4.03
C GLY A 46 -1.27 21.99 4.60
N ASN A 47 -0.35 21.38 5.36
CA ASN A 47 0.78 22.06 6.00
C ASN A 47 2.05 21.19 5.91
N PRO A 48 2.84 21.32 4.83
CA PRO A 48 4.01 20.48 4.60
C PRO A 48 5.06 20.63 5.71
N ASP A 49 5.26 21.83 6.26
CA ASP A 49 6.24 22.08 7.33
C ASP A 49 5.90 21.31 8.62
N MET A 50 4.63 21.29 9.00
CA MET A 50 4.16 20.47 10.11
C MET A 50 4.33 18.99 9.82
N CYS A 51 4.03 18.55 8.59
CA CYS A 51 4.28 17.17 8.18
C CYS A 51 5.75 16.77 8.37
N ARG A 52 6.71 17.66 8.06
CA ARG A 52 8.15 17.37 8.27
C ARG A 52 8.47 17.13 9.74
N LEU A 53 7.96 17.98 10.63
CA LEU A 53 8.22 17.88 12.07
C LEU A 53 7.63 16.59 12.65
N VAL A 54 6.37 16.28 12.32
CA VAL A 54 5.71 15.07 12.83
C VAL A 54 6.37 13.81 12.28
N VAL A 55 6.77 13.79 11.01
CA VAL A 55 7.49 12.65 10.42
C VAL A 55 8.89 12.49 11.03
N ALA A 56 9.63 13.58 11.25
CA ALA A 56 10.93 13.50 11.91
C ALA A 56 10.82 12.95 13.34
N ASP A 57 9.79 13.36 14.08
CA ASP A 57 9.48 12.83 15.41
C ASP A 57 9.13 11.33 15.33
N LEU A 58 8.30 10.93 14.36
CA LEU A 58 7.95 9.53 14.12
C LEU A 58 9.19 8.65 13.84
N LEU A 59 10.09 9.10 12.96
CA LEU A 59 11.31 8.36 12.60
C LEU A 59 12.28 8.22 13.78
N SER A 60 12.29 9.20 14.68
CA SER A 60 13.10 9.17 15.91
C SER A 60 12.42 8.44 17.08
N ASN A 61 11.15 8.08 16.95
CA ASN A 61 10.35 7.41 17.97
C ASN A 61 10.82 5.94 18.16
N LYS A 62 11.24 5.60 19.38
CA LYS A 62 11.76 4.25 19.71
C LYS A 62 10.71 3.14 19.46
N PRO A 63 9.46 3.25 19.95
CA PRO A 63 8.38 2.32 19.59
C PRO A 63 8.23 2.06 18.09
N PHE A 64 8.31 3.10 17.26
CA PHE A 64 8.22 2.97 15.81
C PHE A 64 9.39 2.16 15.24
N GLN A 65 10.63 2.44 15.67
CA GLN A 65 11.81 1.69 15.24
C GLN A 65 11.74 0.20 15.64
N VAL A 66 11.21 -0.08 16.84
CA VAL A 66 10.99 -1.47 17.29
C VAL A 66 9.93 -2.17 16.45
N MET A 67 8.86 -1.46 16.06
CA MET A 67 7.83 -1.99 15.16
C MET A 67 8.44 -2.33 13.79
N LEU A 68 9.21 -1.42 13.18
CA LEU A 68 9.89 -1.68 11.91
C LEU A 68 10.81 -2.91 11.99
N ALA A 69 11.56 -3.04 13.09
CA ALA A 69 12.46 -4.18 13.30
C ALA A 69 11.69 -5.51 13.42
N LYS A 70 10.51 -5.53 14.06
CA LYS A 70 9.66 -6.72 14.15
C LYS A 70 9.13 -7.15 12.78
N GLU A 71 8.72 -6.18 11.96
CA GLU A 71 8.20 -6.41 10.62
C GLU A 71 9.31 -6.59 9.56
N ARG A 72 10.58 -6.62 9.98
CA ARG A 72 11.77 -6.74 9.11
C ARG A 72 11.88 -5.62 8.07
N ILE A 73 11.36 -4.44 8.40
CA ILE A 73 11.43 -3.24 7.57
C ILE A 73 12.71 -2.49 7.93
N MET A 74 13.60 -2.33 6.96
CA MET A 74 14.80 -1.51 7.15
C MET A 74 14.41 -0.04 7.07
N LEU A 75 14.80 0.75 8.07
CA LEU A 75 14.56 2.19 8.10
C LEU A 75 15.21 2.91 6.90
N SER A 76 16.29 2.34 6.34
CA SER A 76 16.95 2.82 5.11
C SER A 76 16.14 2.62 3.83
N HIS A 77 15.11 1.78 3.84
CA HIS A 77 14.22 1.52 2.68
C HIS A 77 12.88 2.25 2.81
N LEU A 78 12.73 3.08 3.83
CA LEU A 78 11.50 3.82 4.09
C LEU A 78 11.57 5.17 3.37
N ARG A 79 10.62 5.43 2.49
CA ARG A 79 10.41 6.71 1.82
C ARG A 79 9.19 7.40 2.38
N THR A 80 9.19 8.72 2.40
CA THR A 80 8.02 9.52 2.74
C THR A 80 7.36 9.98 1.45
N SER A 81 6.05 9.84 1.33
CA SER A 81 5.32 10.23 0.11
C SER A 81 5.19 11.74 -0.08
N VAL A 82 5.38 12.52 0.99
CA VAL A 82 5.39 13.99 0.91
C VAL A 82 6.83 14.42 0.70
N ASP A 83 7.06 15.37 -0.21
CA ASP A 83 8.40 15.93 -0.43
C ASP A 83 8.81 16.80 0.77
N VAL A 84 9.49 16.15 1.72
CA VAL A 84 10.01 16.77 2.94
C VAL A 84 11.26 17.64 2.63
N SER A 85 11.66 17.75 1.36
CA SER A 85 12.81 18.55 0.94
C SER A 85 12.39 20.01 0.76
N GLY A 86 12.60 20.80 1.80
CA GLY A 86 12.47 22.26 1.73
C GLY A 86 13.74 22.83 1.15
N ASP A 87 13.69 23.18 -0.13
CA ASP A 87 14.73 23.87 -0.88
C ASP A 87 15.98 23.04 -1.20
N GLY A 88 16.63 23.44 -2.29
CA GLY A 88 17.62 22.66 -3.01
C GLY A 88 18.82 22.19 -2.18
N ASP A 89 19.43 21.14 -2.71
CA ASP A 89 20.72 20.57 -2.33
C ASP A 89 20.68 19.54 -1.19
N GLY A 90 21.12 18.33 -1.56
CA GLY A 90 22.09 17.58 -0.77
C GLY A 90 21.66 17.13 0.63
N ARG A 91 21.38 15.82 0.71
CA ARG A 91 21.97 14.94 1.74
C ARG A 91 21.96 15.50 3.16
N ASP A 92 20.94 15.15 3.95
CA ASP A 92 21.22 14.87 5.36
C ASP A 92 20.48 13.63 5.84
N ARG A 93 21.05 12.50 5.44
CA ARG A 93 20.93 11.25 6.15
C ARG A 93 21.47 11.48 7.55
N ILE A 94 20.71 11.05 8.55
CA ILE A 94 21.26 10.68 9.86
C ILE A 94 22.35 9.62 9.63
N ARG A 95 23.62 10.03 9.54
CA ARG A 95 24.82 9.24 9.91
C ARG A 95 26.10 10.03 9.66
N GLY A 96 26.86 10.25 10.74
CA GLY A 96 28.25 10.63 10.65
C GLY A 96 29.08 9.64 9.81
N GLY A 97 30.05 10.18 9.06
CA GLY A 97 31.08 9.38 8.37
C GLY A 97 31.56 9.95 7.03
N ARG A 98 32.55 10.85 7.10
CA ARG A 98 33.62 11.23 6.13
C ARG A 98 33.57 10.76 4.65
N LEU A 99 33.83 11.74 3.76
CA LEU A 99 34.38 11.68 2.37
C LEU A 99 33.42 11.04 1.34
N GLY A 100 32.97 11.70 0.27
CA GLY A 100 33.73 12.32 -0.83
C GLY A 100 33.40 11.52 -2.12
N GLU A 101 33.33 12.18 -3.28
CA GLU A 101 33.12 11.62 -4.64
C GLU A 101 31.66 11.56 -5.17
N GLU A 102 31.38 12.52 -6.06
CA GLU A 102 30.73 12.43 -7.39
C GLU A 102 29.66 11.36 -7.61
N ALA A 103 28.40 11.79 -7.78
CA ALA A 103 27.35 11.00 -8.44
C ALA A 103 26.49 11.92 -9.31
N GLU A 104 26.39 11.54 -10.59
CA GLU A 104 25.76 12.25 -11.70
C GLU A 104 24.26 12.56 -11.52
N PRO A 105 23.72 13.61 -12.18
CA PRO A 105 22.31 13.96 -12.09
C PRO A 105 21.46 12.89 -12.80
N SER A 106 20.81 12.03 -12.02
CA SER A 106 19.88 11.02 -12.55
C SER A 106 18.56 11.71 -12.91
N ALA A 107 18.32 11.83 -14.21
CA ALA A 107 17.08 12.33 -14.80
C ALA A 107 15.94 11.30 -14.70
N GLU A 108 15.33 11.14 -13.52
CA GLU A 108 14.12 10.32 -13.32
C GLU A 108 13.02 11.01 -12.48
N LEU A 109 13.12 12.31 -12.25
CA LEU A 109 12.13 13.11 -11.51
C LEU A 109 11.17 13.82 -12.47
N ASP A 110 10.33 13.06 -13.20
CA ASP A 110 9.09 13.59 -13.80
C ASP A 110 8.23 12.45 -14.37
N LYS A 111 7.77 11.52 -13.52
CA LYS A 111 6.58 10.75 -13.86
C LYS A 111 5.44 11.33 -13.04
N PRO A 112 4.38 11.90 -13.66
CA PRO A 112 3.18 12.23 -12.92
C PRO A 112 2.73 10.99 -12.18
N ASP A 113 2.25 11.15 -10.95
CA ASP A 113 1.80 10.03 -10.12
C ASP A 113 0.73 9.28 -10.92
N GLU A 114 1.10 8.14 -11.51
CA GLU A 114 0.23 7.37 -12.41
C GLU A 114 -1.10 7.02 -11.71
N LEU A 115 -1.08 6.97 -10.38
CA LEU A 115 -2.24 6.81 -9.52
C LEU A 115 -3.11 8.07 -9.44
N GLU A 116 -2.54 9.26 -9.32
CA GLU A 116 -3.30 10.51 -9.34
C GLU A 116 -3.96 10.74 -10.69
N GLU A 117 -3.25 10.46 -11.79
CA GLU A 117 -3.81 10.52 -13.14
C GLU A 117 -4.90 9.45 -13.34
N TRP A 118 -4.74 8.26 -12.74
CA TRP A 118 -5.74 7.18 -12.78
C TRP A 118 -6.99 7.48 -11.94
N ILE A 119 -6.84 8.10 -10.76
CA ILE A 119 -7.95 8.53 -9.91
C ILE A 119 -8.68 9.70 -10.57
N ALA A 120 -7.96 10.66 -11.14
CA ALA A 120 -8.55 11.81 -11.83
C ALA A 120 -9.29 11.42 -13.12
N SER A 121 -8.86 10.35 -13.79
CA SER A 121 -9.45 9.88 -15.05
C SER A 121 -10.57 8.85 -14.90
N ARG A 122 -10.87 8.39 -13.68
CA ARG A 122 -11.90 7.37 -13.44
C ARG A 122 -12.90 7.78 -12.39
N THR A 123 -14.16 7.64 -12.73
CA THR A 123 -15.24 7.75 -11.75
C THR A 123 -15.30 6.51 -10.86
N LEU A 124 -15.85 6.65 -9.65
CA LEU A 124 -16.08 5.50 -8.76
C LEU A 124 -16.94 4.43 -9.45
N GLU A 125 -17.91 4.82 -10.26
CA GLU A 125 -18.76 3.90 -11.02
C GLU A 125 -17.97 3.07 -12.05
N GLU A 126 -17.01 3.69 -12.75
CA GLU A 126 -16.12 2.99 -13.68
C GLU A 126 -15.16 2.05 -12.96
N ILE A 127 -14.64 2.44 -11.79
CA ILE A 127 -13.81 1.58 -10.96
C ILE A 127 -14.61 0.35 -10.51
N LEU A 128 -15.83 0.57 -10.00
CA LEU A 128 -16.72 -0.51 -9.58
C LEU A 128 -17.13 -1.40 -10.75
N ALA A 129 -17.43 -0.84 -11.92
CA ALA A 129 -17.74 -1.62 -13.12
C ALA A 129 -16.55 -2.46 -13.58
N GLY A 130 -15.34 -1.90 -13.57
CA GLY A 130 -14.11 -2.60 -13.92
C GLY A 130 -13.79 -3.74 -12.94
N GLU A 131 -13.96 -3.51 -11.65
CA GLU A 131 -13.71 -4.54 -10.63
C GLU A 131 -14.74 -5.68 -10.73
N LEU A 132 -16.02 -5.35 -10.95
CA LEU A 132 -17.07 -6.35 -11.20
C LEU A 132 -16.73 -7.21 -12.43
N GLN A 133 -16.31 -6.58 -13.53
CA GLN A 133 -15.90 -7.29 -14.75
C GLN A 133 -14.71 -8.21 -14.48
N ALA A 134 -13.70 -7.74 -13.75
CA ALA A 134 -12.53 -8.54 -13.40
C ALA A 134 -12.89 -9.77 -12.54
N MET A 135 -13.84 -9.62 -11.61
CA MET A 135 -14.35 -10.75 -10.82
C MET A 135 -15.12 -11.75 -11.69
N GLU A 136 -15.93 -11.28 -12.64
CA GLU A 136 -16.67 -12.13 -13.59
C GLU A 136 -15.73 -12.90 -14.52
N ASP A 137 -14.66 -12.25 -15.02
CA ASP A 137 -13.66 -12.88 -15.86
C ASP A 137 -12.89 -13.98 -15.10
N LYS A 138 -12.52 -13.72 -13.84
CA LYS A 138 -11.91 -14.72 -12.96
C LYS A 138 -12.85 -15.88 -12.67
N LEU A 139 -14.13 -15.63 -12.43
CA LEU A 139 -15.14 -16.67 -12.24
C LEU A 139 -15.28 -17.54 -13.51
N ALA A 140 -15.31 -16.92 -14.69
CA ALA A 140 -15.35 -17.62 -15.96
C ALA A 140 -14.09 -18.49 -16.17
N PHE A 141 -12.92 -17.99 -15.79
CA PHE A 141 -11.67 -18.76 -15.82
C PHE A 141 -11.73 -20.00 -14.91
N TYR A 142 -12.12 -19.84 -13.64
CA TYR A 142 -12.21 -20.99 -12.73
C TYR A 142 -13.24 -22.01 -13.17
N ASN A 143 -14.37 -21.58 -13.75
CA ASN A 143 -15.34 -22.51 -14.32
C ASN A 143 -14.79 -23.28 -15.52
N LYS A 144 -14.00 -22.64 -16.40
CA LYS A 144 -13.28 -23.33 -17.47
C LYS A 144 -12.23 -24.30 -16.93
N LEU A 145 -11.54 -23.93 -15.85
CA LEU A 145 -10.57 -24.79 -15.19
C LEU A 145 -11.25 -26.04 -14.61
N LEU A 146 -12.38 -25.89 -13.91
CA LEU A 146 -13.18 -27.01 -13.40
C LEU A 146 -13.68 -27.92 -14.53
N GLN A 147 -14.16 -27.36 -15.65
CA GLN A 147 -14.55 -28.13 -16.82
C GLN A 147 -13.38 -28.94 -17.37
N ARG A 148 -12.19 -28.34 -17.46
CA ARG A 148 -10.98 -29.01 -17.95
C ARG A 148 -10.52 -30.13 -17.02
N MET A 149 -10.53 -29.90 -15.70
CA MET A 149 -10.21 -30.92 -14.71
C MET A 149 -11.17 -32.11 -14.81
N PHE A 150 -12.46 -31.85 -15.05
CA PHE A 150 -13.44 -32.90 -15.26
C PHE A 150 -13.14 -33.75 -16.50
N TYR A 151 -12.67 -33.15 -17.60
CA TYR A 151 -12.21 -33.88 -18.79
C TYR A 151 -10.93 -34.69 -18.55
N GLU A 152 -10.11 -34.29 -17.59
CA GLU A 152 -8.87 -34.96 -17.19
C GLU A 152 -9.11 -36.03 -16.09
N ASN A 153 -10.38 -36.39 -15.81
CA ASN A 153 -10.83 -37.30 -14.74
C ASN A 153 -10.51 -36.83 -13.31
N LEU A 154 -10.20 -35.55 -13.12
CA LEU A 154 -10.08 -34.91 -11.81
C LEU A 154 -11.46 -34.32 -11.47
N GLY A 155 -12.26 -35.11 -10.76
CA GLY A 155 -13.63 -34.77 -10.38
C GLY A 155 -13.80 -34.49 -8.88
N PRO A 156 -15.06 -34.40 -8.42
CA PRO A 156 -15.38 -34.20 -7.00
C PRO A 156 -14.73 -35.27 -6.13
N GLY A 157 -14.00 -34.84 -5.09
CA GLY A 157 -13.20 -35.72 -4.23
C GLY A 157 -11.68 -35.65 -4.49
N ASP A 158 -11.25 -34.97 -5.54
CA ASP A 158 -9.88 -34.52 -5.70
C ASP A 158 -9.65 -33.20 -4.92
N ALA A 159 -8.55 -33.13 -4.16
CA ALA A 159 -8.27 -32.00 -3.28
C ALA A 159 -8.02 -30.68 -4.04
N GLU A 160 -7.53 -30.74 -5.29
CA GLU A 160 -7.35 -29.56 -6.13
C GLU A 160 -8.68 -29.12 -6.73
N PHE A 161 -9.51 -30.07 -7.17
CA PHE A 161 -10.86 -29.78 -7.68
C PHE A 161 -11.73 -29.09 -6.62
N ASP A 162 -11.74 -29.62 -5.40
CA ASP A 162 -12.54 -29.08 -4.30
C ASP A 162 -12.10 -27.65 -3.93
N ARG A 163 -10.79 -27.36 -3.94
CA ARG A 163 -10.25 -26.00 -3.72
C ARG A 163 -10.66 -25.03 -4.82
N ILE A 164 -10.55 -25.44 -6.08
CA ILE A 164 -10.93 -24.58 -7.21
C ILE A 164 -12.45 -24.34 -7.20
N GLN A 165 -13.23 -25.33 -6.81
CA GLN A 165 -14.67 -25.20 -6.63
C GLN A 165 -15.02 -24.22 -5.50
N GLU A 166 -14.29 -24.27 -4.39
CA GLU A 166 -14.44 -23.31 -3.28
C GLU A 166 -14.07 -21.89 -3.73
N ILE A 167 -12.97 -21.72 -4.47
CA ILE A 167 -12.58 -20.42 -5.05
C ILE A 167 -13.68 -19.90 -5.98
N SER A 168 -14.21 -20.73 -6.88
CA SER A 168 -15.32 -20.35 -7.77
C SER A 168 -16.55 -19.92 -6.96
N ARG A 169 -16.86 -20.59 -5.84
CA ARG A 169 -17.95 -20.19 -4.95
C ARG A 169 -17.70 -18.82 -4.31
N ILE A 170 -16.49 -18.56 -3.81
CA ILE A 170 -16.12 -17.27 -3.22
C ILE A 170 -16.28 -16.14 -4.25
N TYR A 171 -15.79 -16.33 -5.48
CA TYR A 171 -15.96 -15.33 -6.54
C TYR A 171 -17.42 -15.12 -6.91
N LYS A 172 -18.22 -16.18 -6.94
CA LYS A 172 -19.66 -16.08 -7.21
C LYS A 172 -20.39 -15.29 -6.12
N ASP A 173 -20.08 -15.56 -4.85
CA ASP A 173 -20.65 -14.84 -3.71
C ASP A 173 -20.17 -13.38 -3.68
N ALA A 174 -18.91 -13.12 -4.02
CA ALA A 174 -18.35 -11.79 -4.15
C ALA A 174 -19.07 -10.99 -5.25
N VAL A 175 -19.22 -11.55 -6.46
CA VAL A 175 -19.96 -10.92 -7.57
C VAL A 175 -21.39 -10.59 -7.17
N ALA A 176 -22.08 -11.49 -6.45
CA ALA A 176 -23.43 -11.24 -5.97
C ALA A 176 -23.48 -10.02 -5.02
N ARG A 177 -22.62 -10.02 -3.99
CA ARG A 177 -22.53 -8.90 -3.03
C ARG A 177 -22.10 -7.59 -3.70
N PHE A 178 -21.22 -7.68 -4.69
CA PHE A 178 -20.71 -6.52 -5.41
C PHE A 178 -21.79 -5.89 -6.31
N ARG A 179 -22.69 -6.71 -6.86
CA ARG A 179 -23.89 -6.21 -7.57
C ARG A 179 -24.87 -5.56 -6.61
N ASP A 180 -25.02 -6.08 -5.39
CA ASP A 180 -25.90 -5.52 -4.36
C ASP A 180 -25.40 -4.18 -3.78
N LEU A 181 -24.11 -3.86 -3.97
CA LEU A 181 -23.53 -2.56 -3.61
C LEU A 181 -23.90 -1.45 -4.62
N LYS A 182 -24.42 -1.79 -5.80
CA LYS A 182 -25.00 -0.80 -6.71
C LYS A 182 -26.41 -0.44 -6.21
N LEU A 183 -26.55 0.78 -5.71
CA LEU A 183 -27.83 1.47 -5.45
C LEU A 183 -28.79 1.36 -6.65
#